data_AF-A0A6L4Z9A1-F1
#
_entry.id   AF-A0A6L4Z9A1-F1
#
_cell.length_a   1.000
_cell.length_b   1.000
_cell.length_c   1.000
_cell.angle_alpha   90.00
_cell.angle_beta   90.00
_cell.angle_gamma   90.00
#
_symmetry.space_group_name_H-M   'P 1'
#
loop_
_entity.id
_entity.type
_entity.pdbx_description
1 polymer ?
#
loop_
_entity_poly.entity_id
_entity_poly.type
_entity_poly.pdbx_seq_one_letter_code
_entity_poly.pdbx_strand_id
1 'polypeptide(L)'
;MKKFSSSVINELKYYVYIYSHPRTEEIFYVGKGKGNRVFAHLYDKSDHQKVKYIEELRSQGLEPKIEILIHGLKDEETALRVESSIIDLIGIKKLTNKQVGYKSATFGRMSIDQITSIYNKQRIDIDEPSILIRINQAFRYSMSEVELYDYTRGRWKLNPERAKNAKYGIAVYEGIIQEVYTILEWHKAGTTESVRIDDENNKLNTKDSLEGRYEFVGNLAPKGIRDKYKFKSVEHYFKQGNSNPILYVKCNVIK
;
A
#
# COMPACT_ATOMS: atom_id res chain seq x y z
N MET A 1 -21.41 -21.26 -22.25
CA MET A 1 -20.45 -20.77 -21.24
C MET A 1 -19.52 -21.90 -20.85
N LYS A 2 -18.19 -21.67 -20.84
CA LYS A 2 -17.23 -22.64 -20.32
C LYS A 2 -17.51 -22.92 -18.83
N LYS A 3 -17.47 -24.18 -18.43
CA LYS A 3 -17.64 -24.65 -17.04
C LYS A 3 -16.81 -25.91 -16.83
N PHE A 4 -16.32 -26.08 -15.61
CA PHE A 4 -15.75 -27.34 -15.15
C PHE A 4 -16.86 -28.37 -14.89
N SER A 5 -16.51 -29.65 -15.05
CA SER A 5 -17.36 -30.76 -14.59
C SER A 5 -17.38 -30.82 -13.07
N SER A 6 -18.37 -31.50 -12.49
CA SER A 6 -18.47 -31.71 -11.05
C SER A 6 -17.24 -32.43 -10.48
N SER A 7 -16.69 -33.40 -11.21
CA SER A 7 -15.46 -34.10 -10.81
C SER A 7 -14.26 -33.15 -10.70
N VAL A 8 -14.09 -32.26 -11.68
CA VAL A 8 -13.01 -31.26 -11.65
C VAL A 8 -13.23 -30.25 -10.52
N ILE A 9 -14.46 -29.80 -10.28
CA ILE A 9 -14.77 -28.86 -9.20
C ILE A 9 -14.42 -29.45 -7.82
N ASN A 10 -14.70 -30.75 -7.61
CA ASN A 10 -14.40 -31.43 -6.36
C ASN A 10 -12.89 -31.49 -6.08
N GLU A 11 -12.07 -31.74 -7.11
CA GLU A 11 -10.61 -31.79 -6.99
C GLU A 11 -9.98 -30.39 -6.88
N LEU A 12 -10.52 -29.40 -7.59
CA LEU A 12 -9.99 -28.03 -7.59
C LEU A 12 -10.05 -27.37 -6.21
N LYS A 13 -11.07 -27.67 -5.40
CA LYS A 13 -11.34 -27.00 -4.11
C LYS A 13 -11.22 -25.47 -4.27
N TYR A 14 -10.41 -24.80 -3.45
CA TYR A 14 -9.98 -23.44 -3.71
C TYR A 14 -8.71 -23.42 -4.57
N TYR A 15 -8.60 -22.43 -5.45
CA TYR A 15 -7.51 -22.28 -6.39
C TYR A 15 -7.16 -20.81 -6.64
N VAL A 16 -5.98 -20.57 -7.17
CA VAL A 16 -5.55 -19.27 -7.74
C VAL A 16 -5.30 -19.45 -9.22
N TYR A 17 -5.73 -18.48 -10.01
CA TYR A 17 -5.67 -18.49 -11.47
C TYR A 17 -5.18 -17.15 -12.00
N ILE A 18 -4.73 -17.16 -13.25
CA ILE A 18 -4.31 -15.97 -13.98
C ILE A 18 -5.00 -15.87 -15.32
N TYR A 19 -5.17 -14.63 -15.78
CA TYR A 19 -5.39 -14.34 -17.19
C TYR A 19 -4.14 -13.71 -17.78
N SER A 20 -3.72 -14.22 -18.93
CA SER A 20 -2.59 -13.72 -19.69
C SER A 20 -2.96 -13.47 -21.15
N HIS A 21 -2.23 -12.56 -21.78
CA HIS A 21 -2.36 -12.32 -23.21
C HIS A 21 -1.92 -13.58 -23.97
N PRO A 22 -2.71 -14.13 -24.91
CA PRO A 22 -2.47 -15.46 -25.49
C PRO A 22 -1.21 -15.57 -26.35
N ARG A 23 -0.62 -14.44 -26.78
CA ARG A 23 0.62 -14.39 -27.59
C ARG A 23 1.88 -14.00 -26.80
N THR A 24 1.81 -12.95 -25.98
CA THR A 24 2.95 -12.43 -25.22
C THR A 24 3.12 -13.11 -23.87
N GLU A 25 2.11 -13.89 -23.44
CA GLU A 25 2.01 -14.49 -22.10
C GLU A 25 2.03 -13.48 -20.95
N GLU A 26 1.87 -12.18 -21.25
CA GLU A 26 1.82 -11.13 -20.24
C GLU A 26 0.59 -11.32 -19.34
N ILE A 27 0.84 -11.50 -18.04
CA ILE A 27 -0.19 -11.66 -17.02
C ILE A 27 -0.78 -10.29 -16.72
N PHE A 28 -2.09 -10.14 -16.93
CA PHE A 28 -2.81 -8.90 -16.67
C PHE A 28 -3.87 -9.06 -15.57
N TYR A 29 -4.15 -10.27 -15.10
CA TYR A 29 -5.08 -10.49 -14.00
C TYR A 29 -4.69 -11.70 -13.16
N VAL A 30 -4.81 -11.57 -11.85
CA VAL A 30 -4.63 -12.67 -10.88
C VAL A 30 -5.91 -12.75 -10.05
N GLY A 31 -6.44 -13.95 -9.84
CA GLY A 31 -7.65 -14.13 -9.05
C GLY A 31 -7.65 -15.41 -8.24
N LYS A 32 -8.30 -15.41 -7.09
CA LYS A 32 -8.70 -16.65 -6.39
C LYS A 32 -10.10 -17.09 -6.76
N GLY A 33 -10.36 -18.40 -6.67
CA GLY A 33 -11.72 -18.91 -6.82
C GLY A 33 -11.99 -20.33 -6.37
N LYS A 34 -13.27 -20.69 -6.51
CA LYS A 34 -13.86 -22.00 -6.23
C LYS A 34 -14.91 -22.29 -7.29
N GLY A 35 -15.06 -23.55 -7.68
CA GLY A 35 -15.99 -23.95 -8.74
C GLY A 35 -15.69 -23.22 -10.06
N ASN A 36 -16.71 -22.60 -10.66
CA ASN A 36 -16.61 -21.95 -11.98
C ASN A 36 -16.23 -20.46 -11.94
N ARG A 37 -15.76 -19.94 -10.79
CA ARG A 37 -15.44 -18.50 -10.65
C ARG A 37 -14.43 -18.01 -11.70
N VAL A 38 -13.47 -18.85 -12.09
CA VAL A 38 -12.51 -18.55 -13.16
C VAL A 38 -13.16 -18.20 -14.50
N PHE A 39 -14.40 -18.62 -14.77
CA PHE A 39 -15.09 -18.26 -16.01
C PHE A 39 -16.06 -17.09 -15.82
N ALA A 40 -16.50 -16.83 -14.58
CA ALA A 40 -17.47 -15.78 -14.29
C ALA A 40 -16.96 -14.40 -14.72
N HIS A 41 -15.66 -14.15 -14.56
CA HIS A 41 -15.05 -12.86 -14.87
C HIS A 41 -14.90 -12.57 -16.37
N LEU A 42 -15.10 -13.54 -17.27
CA LEU A 42 -15.12 -13.29 -18.72
C LEU A 42 -16.37 -12.52 -19.19
N TYR A 43 -17.41 -12.50 -18.35
CA TYR A 43 -18.74 -11.94 -18.66
C TYR A 43 -19.20 -10.92 -17.61
N ASP A 44 -18.36 -10.67 -16.61
CA ASP A 44 -18.62 -9.73 -15.52
C ASP A 44 -18.50 -8.30 -16.05
N LYS A 45 -19.61 -7.55 -16.10
CA LYS A 45 -19.64 -6.17 -16.61
C LYS A 45 -19.22 -5.11 -15.57
N SER A 46 -18.99 -5.51 -14.32
CA SER A 46 -18.76 -4.56 -13.24
C SER A 46 -17.32 -4.04 -13.21
N ASP A 47 -16.36 -4.74 -13.84
CA ASP A 47 -14.93 -4.46 -13.72
C ASP A 47 -14.34 -3.67 -14.89
N HIS A 48 -14.50 -2.35 -14.88
CA HIS A 48 -14.18 -1.49 -16.03
C HIS A 48 -12.79 -1.68 -16.65
N GLN A 49 -11.72 -1.84 -15.87
CA GLN A 49 -10.37 -2.00 -16.44
C GLN A 49 -10.18 -3.39 -17.05
N LYS A 50 -10.53 -4.45 -16.31
CA LYS A 50 -10.42 -5.83 -16.78
C LYS A 50 -11.33 -6.08 -17.98
N VAL A 51 -12.58 -5.60 -17.92
CA VAL A 51 -13.57 -5.73 -19.00
C VAL A 51 -13.07 -5.05 -20.25
N LYS A 52 -12.57 -3.80 -20.13
CA LYS A 52 -12.02 -3.06 -21.25
C LYS A 52 -10.85 -3.82 -21.91
N TYR A 53 -9.93 -4.37 -21.13
CA TYR A 53 -8.80 -5.13 -21.68
C TYR A 53 -9.26 -6.45 -22.36
N ILE A 54 -10.23 -7.15 -21.79
CA ILE A 54 -10.81 -8.36 -22.41
C ILE A 54 -11.54 -8.01 -23.72
N GLU A 55 -12.28 -6.90 -23.76
CA GLU A 55 -12.94 -6.40 -24.96
C GLU A 55 -11.92 -5.97 -26.04
N GLU A 56 -10.80 -5.35 -25.65
CA GLU A 56 -9.68 -5.00 -26.53
C GLU A 56 -9.00 -6.25 -27.13
N LEU A 57 -8.86 -7.34 -26.37
CA LEU A 57 -8.38 -8.63 -26.90
C LEU A 57 -9.39 -9.21 -27.90
N ARG A 58 -10.67 -9.21 -27.54
CA ARG A 58 -11.75 -9.77 -28.38
C ARG A 58 -11.92 -9.02 -29.71
N SER A 59 -11.71 -7.71 -29.74
CA SER A 59 -11.74 -6.93 -30.98
C SER A 59 -10.65 -7.34 -31.98
N GLN A 60 -9.57 -7.94 -31.48
CA GLN A 60 -8.48 -8.51 -32.29
C GLN A 60 -8.69 -10.00 -32.62
N GLY A 61 -9.86 -10.56 -32.29
CA GLY A 61 -10.15 -11.99 -32.45
C GLY A 61 -9.39 -12.89 -31.46
N LEU A 62 -8.91 -12.33 -30.35
CA LEU A 62 -8.20 -13.05 -29.30
C LEU A 62 -9.10 -13.31 -28.08
N GLU A 63 -8.84 -14.40 -27.38
CA GLU A 63 -9.38 -14.63 -26.04
C GLU A 63 -8.21 -14.74 -25.05
N PRO A 64 -8.38 -14.26 -23.80
CA PRO A 64 -7.34 -14.40 -22.81
C PRO A 64 -7.04 -15.88 -22.52
N LYS A 65 -5.76 -16.18 -22.33
CA LYS A 65 -5.31 -17.48 -21.85
C LYS A 65 -5.60 -17.55 -20.35
N ILE A 66 -6.26 -18.61 -19.92
CA ILE A 66 -6.69 -18.82 -18.53
C ILE A 66 -5.94 -20.02 -17.98
N GLU A 67 -5.20 -19.82 -16.88
CA GLU A 67 -4.37 -20.87 -16.28
C GLU A 67 -4.62 -20.94 -14.77
N ILE A 68 -4.71 -22.16 -14.24
CA ILE A 68 -4.75 -22.43 -12.80
C ILE A 68 -3.30 -22.50 -12.31
N LEU A 69 -2.89 -21.57 -11.45
CA LEU A 69 -1.54 -21.55 -10.89
C LEU A 69 -1.36 -22.55 -9.75
N ILE A 70 -2.38 -22.67 -8.90
CA ILE A 70 -2.42 -23.64 -7.81
C ILE A 70 -3.87 -24.02 -7.52
N HIS A 71 -4.11 -25.27 -7.17
CA HIS A 71 -5.43 -25.79 -6.80
C HIS A 71 -5.35 -26.78 -5.64
N GLY A 72 -6.50 -27.25 -5.16
CA GLY A 72 -6.59 -28.19 -4.05
C GLY A 72 -6.42 -27.53 -2.69
N LEU A 73 -6.48 -26.19 -2.62
CA LEU A 73 -6.35 -25.44 -1.38
C LEU A 73 -7.56 -25.71 -0.49
N LYS A 74 -7.29 -26.03 0.78
CA LYS A 74 -8.31 -26.48 1.74
C LYS A 74 -9.26 -25.36 2.13
N ASP A 75 -8.74 -24.15 2.23
CA ASP A 75 -9.45 -22.97 2.71
C ASP A 75 -9.20 -21.74 1.81
N GLU A 76 -10.14 -20.81 1.91
CA GLU A 76 -10.12 -19.57 1.13
C GLU A 76 -9.01 -18.61 1.57
N GLU A 77 -8.61 -18.65 2.85
CA GLU A 77 -7.55 -17.77 3.38
C GLU A 77 -6.20 -18.10 2.74
N THR A 78 -5.89 -19.38 2.56
CA THR A 78 -4.68 -19.84 1.87
C THR A 78 -4.67 -19.36 0.42
N ALA A 79 -5.80 -19.49 -0.29
CA ALA A 79 -5.92 -18.99 -1.66
C ALA A 79 -5.73 -17.47 -1.74
N LEU A 80 -6.28 -16.72 -0.77
CA LEU A 80 -6.11 -15.28 -0.66
C LEU A 80 -4.64 -14.89 -0.41
N ARG A 81 -3.91 -15.61 0.45
CA ARG A 81 -2.49 -15.35 0.71
C ARG A 81 -1.62 -15.59 -0.53
N VAL A 82 -1.90 -16.67 -1.27
CA VAL A 82 -1.18 -16.98 -2.51
C VAL A 82 -1.48 -15.92 -3.59
N GLU A 83 -2.75 -15.59 -3.80
CA GLU A 83 -3.19 -14.52 -4.72
C GLU A 83 -2.47 -13.19 -4.40
N SER A 84 -2.47 -12.79 -3.13
CA SER A 84 -1.82 -11.55 -2.68
C SER A 84 -0.31 -11.56 -2.93
N SER A 85 0.36 -12.69 -2.69
CA SER A 85 1.80 -12.84 -2.93
C SER A 85 2.16 -12.71 -4.42
N ILE A 86 1.33 -13.24 -5.31
CA ILE A 86 1.53 -13.15 -6.76
C ILE A 86 1.29 -11.72 -7.24
N ILE A 87 0.23 -11.05 -6.75
CA ILE A 87 -0.03 -9.64 -7.08
C ILE A 87 1.14 -8.76 -6.63
N ASP A 88 1.69 -9.00 -5.44
CA ASP A 88 2.84 -8.26 -4.91
C ASP A 88 4.13 -8.52 -5.71
N LEU A 89 4.30 -9.74 -6.25
CA LEU A 89 5.44 -10.10 -7.09
C LEU A 89 5.38 -9.42 -8.46
N ILE A 90 4.23 -9.48 -9.13
CA ILE A 90 4.03 -8.90 -10.47
C ILE A 90 3.97 -7.37 -10.39
N GLY A 91 3.40 -6.85 -9.30
CA GLY A 91 3.14 -5.43 -9.10
C GLY A 91 1.80 -5.02 -9.70
N ILE A 92 0.94 -4.38 -8.89
CA ILE A 92 -0.44 -4.07 -9.28
C ILE A 92 -0.56 -3.17 -10.51
N LYS A 93 0.44 -2.34 -10.81
CA LYS A 93 0.44 -1.46 -11.99
C LYS A 93 0.43 -2.23 -13.32
N LYS A 94 0.81 -3.50 -13.30
CA LYS A 94 0.77 -4.40 -14.47
C LYS A 94 -0.51 -5.25 -14.51
N LEU A 95 -1.38 -5.13 -13.52
CA LEU A 95 -2.59 -5.94 -13.38
C LEU A 95 -3.84 -5.06 -13.45
N THR A 96 -4.92 -5.58 -14.00
CA THR A 96 -6.24 -4.93 -14.05
C THR A 96 -7.06 -5.17 -12.78
N ASN A 97 -6.44 -5.64 -11.69
CA ASN A 97 -7.09 -5.97 -10.42
C ASN A 97 -7.61 -4.71 -9.71
N LYS A 98 -8.91 -4.66 -9.36
CA LYS A 98 -9.52 -3.54 -8.62
C LYS A 98 -9.05 -3.38 -7.18
N GLN A 99 -8.77 -4.49 -6.49
CA GLN A 99 -8.35 -4.46 -5.09
C GLN A 99 -6.88 -4.81 -5.00
N VAL A 100 -6.10 -3.91 -4.39
CA VAL A 100 -4.80 -4.25 -3.82
C VAL A 100 -5.04 -5.36 -2.80
N GLY A 101 -4.31 -6.48 -2.91
CA GLY A 101 -4.52 -7.70 -2.13
C GLY A 101 -4.92 -7.40 -0.68
N TYR A 102 -6.09 -7.90 -0.30
CA TYR A 102 -6.65 -7.80 1.05
C TYR A 102 -5.63 -8.38 2.03
N LYS A 103 -5.00 -7.52 2.87
CA LYS A 103 -3.87 -7.79 3.79
C LYS A 103 -2.43 -7.71 3.24
N SER A 104 -2.19 -7.04 2.11
CA SER A 104 -0.82 -6.66 1.67
C SER A 104 -0.04 -5.86 2.74
N ALA A 105 -0.76 -5.16 3.63
CA ALA A 105 -0.16 -4.45 4.76
C ALA A 105 0.34 -5.37 5.90
N THR A 106 -0.07 -6.64 5.96
CA THR A 106 0.28 -7.55 7.07
C THR A 106 1.18 -8.72 6.66
N PHE A 107 1.07 -9.20 5.42
CA PHE A 107 1.82 -10.37 4.91
C PHE A 107 2.34 -10.20 3.47
N GLY A 108 2.42 -8.96 2.98
CA GLY A 108 2.88 -8.69 1.62
C GLY A 108 4.39 -8.87 1.42
N ARG A 109 4.88 -8.49 0.24
CA ARG A 109 6.33 -8.47 -0.06
C ARG A 109 7.08 -7.49 0.84
N MET A 110 8.11 -7.96 1.55
CA MET A 110 8.91 -7.18 2.50
C MET A 110 10.40 -7.45 2.31
N SER A 111 11.26 -6.50 2.69
CA SER A 111 12.71 -6.74 2.79
C SER A 111 13.06 -7.52 4.05
N ILE A 112 14.26 -8.11 4.07
CA ILE A 112 14.80 -8.80 5.24
C ILE A 112 14.81 -7.85 6.45
N ASP A 113 15.26 -6.61 6.28
CA ASP A 113 15.31 -5.61 7.35
C ASP A 113 13.92 -5.31 7.93
N GLN A 114 12.88 -5.21 7.09
CA GLN A 114 11.50 -4.98 7.53
C GLN A 114 10.96 -6.15 8.34
N ILE A 115 11.21 -7.38 7.89
CA ILE A 115 10.83 -8.60 8.61
C ILE A 115 11.56 -8.67 9.96
N THR A 116 12.88 -8.50 9.96
CA THR A 116 13.69 -8.48 11.18
C THR A 116 13.18 -7.43 12.16
N SER A 117 12.81 -6.25 11.66
CA SER A 117 12.28 -5.16 12.48
C SER A 117 10.95 -5.50 13.17
N ILE A 118 10.01 -6.10 12.45
CA ILE A 118 8.70 -6.46 13.01
C ILE A 118 8.84 -7.48 14.13
N TYR A 119 9.75 -8.45 13.97
CA TYR A 119 9.92 -9.51 14.94
C TYR A 119 10.88 -9.14 16.08
N ASN A 120 11.91 -8.33 15.82
CA ASN A 120 12.88 -7.91 16.84
C ASN A 120 12.40 -6.67 17.63
N LYS A 121 11.62 -5.78 16.99
CA LYS A 121 11.12 -4.51 17.53
C LYS A 121 12.16 -3.73 18.36
N GLN A 122 13.39 -3.61 17.85
CA GLN A 122 14.46 -2.92 18.58
C GLN A 122 14.02 -1.49 18.93
N ARG A 123 13.80 -1.24 20.22
CA ARG A 123 13.32 0.06 20.72
C ARG A 123 14.39 1.15 20.52
N ILE A 124 13.97 2.36 20.14
CA ILE A 124 14.84 3.54 20.10
C ILE A 124 14.13 4.83 20.49
N ASP A 125 14.83 5.68 21.26
CA ASP A 125 14.42 7.06 21.51
C ASP A 125 14.89 8.00 20.39
N ILE A 126 14.13 9.07 20.16
CA ILE A 126 14.45 10.06 19.13
C ILE A 126 15.19 11.25 19.76
N ASP A 127 16.41 11.47 19.28
CA ASP A 127 17.30 12.47 19.87
C ASP A 127 17.11 13.88 19.32
N GLU A 128 16.75 13.99 18.04
CA GLU A 128 16.62 15.25 17.33
C GLU A 128 15.16 15.74 17.31
N PRO A 129 14.93 17.06 17.25
CA PRO A 129 13.59 17.61 17.09
C PRO A 129 12.89 17.00 15.88
N SER A 130 11.83 16.25 16.11
CA SER A 130 11.19 15.43 15.08
C SER A 130 9.69 15.38 15.22
N ILE A 131 9.00 15.21 14.11
CA ILE A 131 7.58 14.89 14.03
C ILE A 131 7.43 13.45 13.55
N LEU A 132 6.83 12.61 14.40
CA LEU A 132 6.48 11.23 14.06
C LEU A 132 5.07 11.24 13.47
N ILE A 133 4.94 10.63 12.30
CA ILE A 133 3.74 10.67 11.47
C ILE A 133 3.27 9.24 11.24
N ARG A 134 2.17 8.86 11.89
CA ARG A 134 1.56 7.54 11.70
C ARG A 134 0.74 7.50 10.41
N ILE A 135 1.14 6.62 9.50
CA ILE A 135 0.50 6.42 8.19
C ILE A 135 -0.26 5.07 8.12
N ASN A 136 -0.72 4.55 9.26
CA ASN A 136 -1.33 3.23 9.41
C ASN A 136 -2.47 2.92 8.44
N GLN A 137 -3.28 3.91 8.07
CA GLN A 137 -4.42 3.70 7.16
C GLN A 137 -4.00 3.61 5.69
N ALA A 138 -2.88 4.25 5.33
CA ALA A 138 -2.47 4.38 3.94
C ALA A 138 -1.32 3.44 3.57
N PHE A 139 -0.44 3.12 4.52
CA PHE A 139 0.82 2.43 4.28
C PHE A 139 0.64 1.05 3.64
N ARG A 140 1.53 0.74 2.69
CA ARG A 140 1.67 -0.57 2.06
C ARG A 140 3.16 -0.82 1.85
N TYR A 141 3.63 -2.05 2.10
CA TYR A 141 5.04 -2.39 1.87
C TYR A 141 5.49 -2.25 0.42
N SER A 142 4.54 -2.30 -0.52
CA SER A 142 4.75 -2.09 -1.95
C SER A 142 4.77 -0.62 -2.39
N MET A 143 4.66 0.34 -1.47
CA MET A 143 4.81 1.77 -1.81
C MET A 143 6.17 2.06 -2.41
N SER A 144 6.19 2.81 -3.51
CA SER A 144 7.42 3.44 -3.99
C SER A 144 7.94 4.48 -2.97
N GLU A 145 9.22 4.85 -3.08
CA GLU A 145 9.81 5.89 -2.22
C GLU A 145 9.05 7.23 -2.35
N VAL A 146 8.58 7.55 -3.55
CA VAL A 146 7.78 8.74 -3.84
C VAL A 146 6.41 8.67 -3.15
N GLU A 147 5.72 7.52 -3.23
CA GLU A 147 4.45 7.33 -2.51
C GLU A 147 4.66 7.42 -1.00
N LEU A 148 5.65 6.74 -0.43
CA LEU A 148 5.91 6.77 1.01
C LEU A 148 6.18 8.20 1.49
N TYR A 149 7.01 8.95 0.74
CA TYR A 149 7.27 10.34 1.02
C TYR A 149 5.99 11.18 0.93
N ASP A 150 5.24 11.06 -0.16
CA ASP A 150 4.03 11.86 -0.36
C ASP A 150 2.97 11.55 0.70
N TYR A 151 2.79 10.29 1.10
CA TYR A 151 1.91 9.90 2.21
C TYR A 151 2.38 10.40 3.57
N THR A 152 3.69 10.50 3.78
CA THR A 152 4.27 10.99 5.03
C THR A 152 4.23 12.51 5.13
N ARG A 153 4.48 13.22 4.02
CA ARG A 153 4.80 14.65 4.08
C ARG A 153 3.62 15.57 4.35
N GLY A 154 2.38 15.13 4.10
CA GLY A 154 1.29 16.10 3.98
C GLY A 154 -0.13 15.64 4.30
N ARG A 155 -0.98 16.67 4.36
CA ARG A 155 -2.41 16.62 4.72
C ARG A 155 -2.63 16.35 6.20
N TRP A 156 -1.77 16.91 7.04
CA TRP A 156 -1.84 16.72 8.49
C TRP A 156 -2.45 17.93 9.19
N LYS A 157 -3.36 17.68 10.14
CA LYS A 157 -3.74 18.69 11.13
C LYS A 157 -2.66 18.71 12.20
N LEU A 158 -1.96 19.83 12.32
CA LEU A 158 -0.80 19.96 13.19
C LEU A 158 -0.69 21.40 13.75
N ASN A 159 0.17 21.61 14.73
CA ASN A 159 0.47 22.91 15.30
C ASN A 159 1.68 23.49 14.55
N PRO A 160 1.52 24.59 13.78
CA PRO A 160 2.59 25.14 12.96
C PRO A 160 3.81 25.60 13.76
N GLU A 161 3.61 26.18 14.95
CA GLU A 161 4.71 26.68 15.78
C GLU A 161 5.60 25.55 16.30
N ARG A 162 5.00 24.40 16.67
CA ARG A 162 5.78 23.21 17.01
C ARG A 162 6.41 22.57 15.78
N ALA A 163 5.69 22.54 14.66
CA ALA A 163 6.16 21.91 13.43
C ALA A 163 7.38 22.61 12.84
N LYS A 164 7.46 23.95 12.91
CA LYS A 164 8.64 24.75 12.53
C LYS A 164 9.94 24.31 13.23
N ASN A 165 9.83 23.78 14.45
CA ASN A 165 10.97 23.32 15.24
C ASN A 165 11.36 21.88 14.94
N ALA A 166 10.59 21.14 14.12
CA ALA A 166 10.94 19.79 13.72
C ALA A 166 11.98 19.81 12.60
N LYS A 167 13.13 19.18 12.85
CA LYS A 167 14.18 18.96 11.85
C LYS A 167 13.86 17.76 10.95
N TYR A 168 13.23 16.72 11.52
CA TYR A 168 12.89 15.51 10.78
C TYR A 168 11.41 15.16 10.81
N GLY A 169 10.91 14.71 9.67
CA GLY A 169 9.63 14.00 9.54
C GLY A 169 9.90 12.50 9.49
N ILE A 170 9.30 11.75 10.41
CA ILE A 170 9.53 10.31 10.56
C ILE A 170 8.24 9.57 10.20
N ALA A 171 8.30 8.76 9.13
CA ALA A 171 7.20 7.89 8.73
C ALA A 171 7.10 6.70 9.69
N VAL A 172 5.94 6.49 10.30
CA VAL A 172 5.72 5.39 11.25
C VAL A 172 4.54 4.53 10.81
N TYR A 173 4.75 3.22 10.76
CA TYR A 173 3.72 2.21 10.56
C TYR A 173 3.75 1.21 11.71
N GLU A 174 2.63 1.07 12.42
CA GLU A 174 2.49 0.16 13.58
C GLU A 174 3.63 0.25 14.61
N GLY A 175 4.09 1.48 14.87
CA GLY A 175 5.16 1.75 15.84
C GLY A 175 6.57 1.51 15.30
N ILE A 176 6.74 1.09 14.05
CA ILE A 176 8.02 0.91 13.38
C ILE A 176 8.31 2.07 12.42
N ILE A 177 9.52 2.62 12.49
CA ILE A 177 9.99 3.66 11.58
C ILE A 177 10.21 3.08 10.18
N GLN A 178 9.54 3.64 9.18
CA GLN A 178 9.65 3.22 7.78
C GLN A 178 10.66 4.06 7.00
N GLU A 179 10.73 5.36 7.28
CA GLU A 179 11.71 6.27 6.67
C GLU A 179 11.85 7.57 7.48
N VAL A 180 12.97 8.27 7.29
CA VAL A 180 13.25 9.57 7.90
C VAL A 180 13.57 10.62 6.83
N TYR A 181 12.89 11.75 6.89
CA TYR A 181 13.03 12.87 5.97
C TYR A 181 13.54 14.11 6.73
N THR A 182 14.46 14.85 6.12
CA THR A 182 14.77 16.23 6.56
C THR A 182 13.64 17.14 6.10
N ILE A 183 13.10 17.90 7.03
CA ILE A 183 12.11 18.94 6.73
C ILE A 183 12.87 20.19 6.32
N LEU A 184 12.59 20.71 5.13
CA LEU A 184 13.14 21.96 4.62
C LEU A 184 12.18 23.11 4.90
N GLU A 185 10.91 22.92 4.58
CA GLU A 185 9.89 23.96 4.71
C GLU A 185 8.49 23.36 4.93
N TRP A 186 7.63 24.11 5.63
CA TRP A 186 6.22 23.79 5.82
C TRP A 186 5.32 24.69 4.97
N HIS A 187 4.32 24.10 4.35
CA HIS A 187 3.32 24.76 3.52
C HIS A 187 1.90 24.38 3.94
N LYS A 188 0.92 25.14 3.46
CA LYS A 188 -0.49 24.72 3.54
C LYS A 188 -0.71 23.53 2.61
N ALA A 189 -1.54 22.58 3.03
CA ALA A 189 -1.80 21.38 2.24
C ALA A 189 -2.39 21.73 0.87
N GLY A 190 -1.92 21.07 -0.19
CA GLY A 190 -2.35 21.31 -1.57
C GLY A 190 -1.67 22.48 -2.27
N THR A 191 -0.55 22.98 -1.74
CA THR A 191 0.24 24.04 -2.38
C THR A 191 1.52 23.52 -3.03
N THR A 192 1.77 22.21 -2.91
CA THR A 192 2.93 21.53 -3.49
C THR A 192 2.50 20.27 -4.25
N GLU A 193 3.32 19.84 -5.22
CA GLU A 193 3.03 18.68 -6.07
C GLU A 193 2.84 17.39 -5.26
N SER A 194 1.78 16.65 -5.56
CA SER A 194 1.41 15.40 -4.87
C SER A 194 1.09 14.33 -5.90
N VAL A 195 1.52 13.10 -5.63
CA VAL A 195 1.21 11.93 -6.49
C VAL A 195 -0.10 11.25 -6.10
N ARG A 196 -0.75 11.71 -5.02
CA ARG A 196 -2.06 11.21 -4.60
C ARG A 196 -3.15 11.74 -5.53
N ILE A 197 -3.74 10.84 -6.30
CA ILE A 197 -4.84 11.11 -7.21
C ILE A 197 -6.15 11.00 -6.43
N ASP A 198 -7.13 11.88 -6.74
CA ASP A 198 -8.50 11.70 -6.25
C ASP A 198 -9.09 10.43 -6.85
N ASP A 199 -9.74 9.62 -6.02
CA ASP A 199 -10.62 8.57 -6.52
C ASP A 199 -12.09 8.98 -6.31
N GLU A 200 -13.00 8.37 -7.07
CA GLU A 200 -14.44 8.70 -7.03
C GLU A 200 -15.05 8.55 -5.62
N ASN A 201 -14.46 7.72 -4.77
CA ASN A 201 -14.89 7.45 -3.39
C ASN A 201 -14.11 8.26 -2.34
N ASN A 202 -13.01 8.91 -2.70
CA ASN A 202 -12.11 9.60 -1.79
C ASN A 202 -11.50 10.84 -2.46
N LYS A 203 -12.23 11.96 -2.36
CA LYS A 203 -11.84 13.27 -2.89
C LYS A 203 -10.83 13.98 -1.99
N LEU A 204 -9.64 13.40 -1.90
CA LEU A 204 -8.56 13.79 -1.00
C LEU A 204 -7.95 15.17 -1.32
N ASN A 205 -8.18 15.72 -2.51
CA ASN A 205 -7.66 17.03 -2.96
C ASN A 205 -8.72 18.14 -2.97
N THR A 206 -9.91 17.90 -2.42
CA THR A 206 -10.92 18.95 -2.30
C THR A 206 -10.48 20.05 -1.34
N LYS A 207 -10.89 21.29 -1.61
CA LYS A 207 -10.62 22.45 -0.73
C LYS A 207 -10.96 22.15 0.72
N ASP A 208 -12.14 21.59 0.97
CA ASP A 208 -12.62 21.24 2.32
C ASP A 208 -11.75 20.17 2.99
N SER A 209 -11.23 19.21 2.23
CA SER A 209 -10.37 18.15 2.78
C SER A 209 -8.99 18.67 3.19
N LEU A 210 -8.50 19.72 2.53
CA LEU A 210 -7.16 20.30 2.71
C LEU A 210 -7.14 21.50 3.66
N GLU A 211 -8.29 22.13 3.92
CA GLU A 211 -8.39 23.31 4.77
C GLU A 211 -7.83 23.06 6.19
N GLY A 212 -6.98 23.99 6.65
CA GLY A 212 -6.34 23.93 7.96
C GLY A 212 -5.31 22.80 8.13
N ARG A 213 -4.94 22.11 7.04
CA ARG A 213 -3.89 21.09 7.05
C ARG A 213 -2.58 21.64 6.47
N TYR A 214 -1.49 20.99 6.85
CA TYR A 214 -0.15 21.36 6.46
C TYR A 214 0.57 20.17 5.82
N GLU A 215 1.60 20.51 5.05
CA GLU A 215 2.53 19.57 4.44
C GLU A 215 3.93 20.15 4.44
N PHE A 216 4.95 19.29 4.43
CA PHE A 216 6.32 19.74 4.28
C PHE A 216 6.89 19.39 2.92
N VAL A 217 7.90 20.18 2.52
CA VAL A 217 8.87 19.84 1.49
C VAL A 217 10.14 19.39 2.19
N GLY A 218 10.70 18.28 1.73
CA GLY A 218 11.84 17.65 2.36
C GLY A 218 12.54 16.67 1.42
N ASN A 219 13.68 16.18 1.89
CA ASN A 219 14.48 15.15 1.24
C ASN A 219 14.71 13.99 2.21
N LEU A 220 15.19 12.85 1.71
CA LEU A 220 15.70 11.79 2.58
C LEU A 220 16.73 12.37 3.55
N ALA A 221 16.61 12.04 4.84
CA ALA A 221 17.57 12.50 5.82
C ALA A 221 18.99 11.97 5.53
N PRO A 222 20.04 12.61 6.08
CA PRO A 222 21.40 12.11 5.93
C PRO A 222 21.50 10.63 6.31
N LYS A 223 22.32 9.86 5.59
CA LYS A 223 22.42 8.41 5.76
C LYS A 223 22.59 7.98 7.22
N GLY A 224 23.46 8.65 7.99
CA GLY A 224 23.66 8.33 9.40
C GLY A 224 22.42 8.48 10.28
N ILE A 225 21.51 9.41 9.97
CA ILE A 225 20.23 9.57 10.68
C ILE A 225 19.25 8.47 10.29
N ARG A 226 19.21 8.13 8.99
CA ARG A 226 18.35 7.04 8.49
C ARG A 226 18.80 5.70 9.08
N ASP A 227 20.08 5.37 9.00
CA ASP A 227 20.64 4.13 9.56
C ASP A 227 20.45 4.06 11.08
N LYS A 228 20.45 5.22 11.77
CA LYS A 228 20.18 5.29 13.21
C LYS A 228 18.73 4.91 13.56
N TYR A 229 17.74 5.22 12.74
CA TYR A 229 16.32 5.13 13.14
C TYR A 229 15.46 4.19 12.32
N LYS A 230 15.76 4.04 11.03
CA LYS A 230 14.95 3.25 10.12
C LYS A 230 14.83 1.82 10.65
N PHE A 231 13.60 1.30 10.62
CA PHE A 231 13.26 -0.03 11.10
C PHE A 231 13.49 -0.28 12.61
N LYS A 232 13.51 0.78 13.42
CA LYS A 232 13.46 0.65 14.88
C LYS A 232 12.07 0.97 15.42
N SER A 233 11.79 0.49 16.62
CA SER A 233 10.51 0.66 17.30
C SER A 233 10.46 1.95 18.12
N VAL A 234 9.44 2.75 17.82
CA VAL A 234 9.00 3.94 18.54
C VAL A 234 7.63 3.71 19.19
N GLU A 235 7.18 2.46 19.31
CA GLU A 235 5.87 2.09 19.86
C GLU A 235 5.60 2.69 21.24
N HIS A 236 6.63 2.77 22.09
CA HIS A 236 6.57 3.35 23.43
C HIS A 236 6.19 4.85 23.48
N TYR A 237 6.31 5.59 22.37
CA TYR A 237 5.81 6.97 22.29
C TYR A 237 4.27 7.03 22.14
N PHE A 238 3.64 5.96 21.67
CA PHE A 238 2.21 5.94 21.35
C PHE A 238 1.42 5.22 22.44
N LYS A 239 0.68 5.99 23.24
CA LYS A 239 -0.28 5.42 24.21
C LYS A 239 -1.44 4.75 23.47
N GLN A 240 -1.89 3.62 24.00
CA GLN A 240 -3.06 2.91 23.50
C GLN A 240 -4.29 3.83 23.52
N GLY A 241 -5.08 3.82 22.44
CA GLY A 241 -6.26 4.66 22.27
C GLY A 241 -6.01 6.07 21.72
N ASN A 242 -4.76 6.51 21.53
CA ASN A 242 -4.49 7.77 20.86
C ASN A 242 -4.76 7.64 19.34
N SER A 243 -5.73 8.39 18.83
CA SER A 243 -6.10 8.42 17.41
C SER A 243 -5.33 9.47 16.59
N ASN A 244 -4.64 10.42 17.24
CA ASN A 244 -3.93 11.49 16.53
C ASN A 244 -2.67 10.94 15.83
N PRO A 245 -2.57 10.99 14.49
CA PRO A 245 -1.41 10.44 13.78
C PRO A 245 -0.10 11.21 14.03
N ILE A 246 -0.18 12.43 14.57
CA ILE A 246 0.98 13.31 14.77
C ILE A 246 1.47 13.26 16.21
N LEU A 247 2.78 13.04 16.37
CA LEU A 247 3.48 13.14 17.65
C LEU A 247 4.75 13.96 17.48
N TYR A 248 5.00 14.91 18.39
CA TYR A 248 6.19 15.74 18.38
C TYR A 248 7.16 15.25 19.45
N VAL A 249 8.43 15.11 19.07
CA VAL A 249 9.53 14.82 20.00
C VAL A 249 10.50 15.99 19.97
N LYS A 250 10.74 16.59 21.14
CA LYS A 250 11.67 17.72 21.33
C LYS A 250 11.37 18.98 20.47
N CYS A 251 10.14 19.13 19.96
CA CYS A 251 9.66 20.35 19.28
C CYS A 251 8.87 21.24 20.25
N ASN A 252 9.58 21.88 21.18
CA ASN A 252 8.98 22.83 22.12
C ASN A 252 8.85 24.21 21.46
N VAL A 253 7.81 24.97 21.80
CA VAL A 253 7.68 26.36 21.37
C VAL A 253 8.67 27.18 22.19
N ILE A 254 9.59 27.89 21.53
CA ILE A 254 10.48 28.83 22.21
C ILE A 254 9.58 30.00 22.64
N LYS A 255 9.49 30.24 23.96
CA LYS A 255 8.76 31.37 24.53
C LYS A 255 9.55 32.65 24.38
#